data_AF-A0A7R9B972-F1
#
_entry.id   AF-A0A7R9B972-F1
#
_cell.length_a   1.000
_cell.length_b   1.000
_cell.length_c   1.000
_cell.angle_alpha   90.00
_cell.angle_beta   90.00
_cell.angle_gamma   90.00
#
_symmetry.space_group_name_H-M   'P 1'
#
loop_
_entity.id
_entity.type
_entity.pdbx_description
1 polymer ?
#
loop_
_entity_poly.entity_id
_entity_poly.type
_entity_poly.pdbx_seq_one_letter_code
_entity_poly.pdbx_strand_id
1 'polypeptide(L)'
;MLYSHIVTGRNCTSPDEFLCPSGRCIRRANVCDSQCDCAPAPTTSRGGSSGACADEMECKEYYTDVHGVRLCDSSNTLTCIVPGQNRDKDRCIHPQYLCDKTNDCQNGHYLSDEFGCRKRRCL
;
A
#
# COMPACT_ATOMS: atom_id res chain seq x y z
N MET A 1 16.06 -39.72 14.31
CA MET A 1 15.43 -38.51 14.87
C MET A 1 16.37 -37.33 14.63
N LEU A 2 16.09 -36.46 13.66
CA LEU A 2 16.60 -35.09 13.65
C LEU A 2 15.49 -34.19 13.11
N TYR A 3 15.23 -33.12 13.88
CA TYR A 3 14.02 -32.34 13.95
C TYR A 3 13.76 -31.49 12.71
N SER A 4 12.48 -31.44 12.32
CA SER A 4 11.89 -30.52 11.37
C SER A 4 12.12 -29.06 11.78
N HIS A 5 12.83 -28.30 10.95
CA HIS A 5 12.69 -26.84 10.86
C HIS A 5 12.47 -26.47 9.38
N ILE A 6 11.38 -26.98 8.81
CA ILE A 6 10.76 -26.30 7.68
C ILE A 6 10.05 -25.11 8.30
N VAL A 7 10.61 -23.91 8.15
CA VAL A 7 9.83 -22.69 8.32
C VAL A 7 8.73 -22.77 7.28
N THR A 8 7.54 -23.24 7.67
CA THR A 8 6.35 -23.11 6.86
C THR A 8 6.12 -21.62 6.73
N GLY A 9 6.56 -21.03 5.61
CA GLY A 9 6.29 -19.65 5.28
C GLY A 9 4.79 -19.44 5.46
N ARG A 10 4.40 -18.50 6.34
CA ARG A 10 3.02 -18.04 6.39
C ARG A 10 2.75 -17.39 5.04
N ASN A 11 2.19 -18.17 4.12
CA ASN A 11 1.65 -17.61 2.90
C ASN A 11 0.46 -16.74 3.29
N CYS A 12 0.37 -15.57 2.67
CA CYS A 12 -0.84 -14.77 2.73
C CYS A 12 -2.03 -15.61 2.27
N THR A 13 -3.17 -15.43 2.93
CA THR A 13 -4.32 -16.32 2.78
C THR A 13 -5.27 -15.85 1.69
N SER A 14 -5.18 -14.57 1.31
CA SER A 14 -5.98 -13.95 0.27
C SER A 14 -5.16 -13.70 -1.01
N PRO A 15 -5.75 -13.86 -2.21
CA PRO A 15 -5.11 -13.42 -3.46
C PRO A 15 -4.88 -11.91 -3.49
N ASP A 16 -5.65 -11.12 -2.72
CA ASP A 16 -5.53 -9.66 -2.62
C ASP A 16 -4.47 -9.22 -1.60
N GLU A 17 -3.62 -10.13 -1.15
CA GLU A 17 -2.51 -9.85 -0.24
C GLU A 17 -1.14 -9.93 -0.93
N PHE A 18 -0.20 -9.13 -0.43
CA PHE A 18 1.21 -9.12 -0.76
C PHE A 18 2.03 -9.50 0.48
N LEU A 19 2.98 -10.43 0.31
CA LEU A 19 3.86 -10.88 1.39
C LEU A 19 5.12 -10.02 1.44
N CYS A 20 5.23 -9.19 2.49
CA CYS A 20 6.45 -8.45 2.77
C CYS A 20 7.61 -9.39 3.13
N PRO A 21 8.87 -8.99 2.92
CA PRO A 21 10.05 -9.75 3.34
C PRO A 21 10.12 -10.03 4.85
N SER A 22 9.44 -9.23 5.67
CA SER A 22 9.30 -9.45 7.12
C SER A 22 8.36 -10.61 7.48
N GLY A 23 7.64 -11.18 6.50
CA GLY A 23 6.59 -12.19 6.72
C GLY A 23 5.21 -11.60 7.03
N ARG A 24 5.07 -10.26 7.03
CA ARG A 24 3.78 -9.57 7.15
C ARG A 24 3.03 -9.60 5.82
N CYS A 25 1.73 -9.83 5.86
CA CYS A 25 0.85 -9.64 4.70
C CYS A 25 0.22 -8.24 4.74
N ILE A 26 0.24 -7.56 3.59
CA ILE A 26 -0.46 -6.29 3.36
C ILE A 26 -1.45 -6.47 2.20
N ARG A 27 -2.39 -5.55 2.03
CA ARG A 27 -3.25 -5.49 0.85
C ARG A 27 -2.42 -5.22 -0.41
N ARG A 28 -2.81 -5.79 -1.55
CA ARG A 28 -2.21 -5.43 -2.85
C ARG A 28 -2.46 -3.98 -3.25
N ALA A 29 -3.50 -3.35 -2.71
CA ALA A 29 -3.75 -1.92 -2.89
C ALA A 29 -2.68 -1.04 -2.25
N ASN A 30 -1.92 -1.60 -1.31
CA ASN A 30 -0.83 -0.93 -0.61
C ASN A 30 0.54 -1.14 -1.30
N VAL A 31 0.57 -1.81 -2.46
CA VAL A 31 1.81 -1.93 -3.23
C VAL A 31 1.88 -0.75 -4.18
N CYS A 32 3.00 -0.03 -4.15
CA CYS A 32 3.24 1.16 -4.94
C CYS A 32 2.22 2.26 -4.70
N ASP A 33 1.80 2.43 -3.46
CA ASP A 33 0.76 3.37 -3.08
C ASP A 33 1.29 4.66 -2.45
N SER A 34 2.60 4.86 -2.53
CA SER A 34 3.37 5.98 -1.99
C SER A 34 3.56 5.96 -0.47
N GLN A 35 3.09 4.92 0.24
CA GLN A 35 3.33 4.73 1.67
C GLN A 35 4.13 3.47 1.93
N CYS A 36 5.00 3.51 2.94
CA CYS A 36 5.77 2.32 3.29
C CYS A 36 5.00 1.43 4.28
N ASP A 37 4.27 0.43 3.79
CA ASP A 37 3.47 -0.47 4.61
C ASP A 37 4.21 -1.77 4.95
N CYS A 38 5.18 -2.18 4.13
CA CYS A 38 6.17 -3.17 4.54
C CYS A 38 7.15 -2.55 5.54
N ALA A 39 6.69 -2.41 6.79
CA ALA A 39 7.54 -2.02 7.91
C ALA A 39 8.80 -2.91 7.94
N PRO A 40 9.99 -2.30 8.14
CA PRO A 40 11.23 -3.07 8.21
C PRO A 40 11.17 -4.09 9.35
N ALA A 41 11.85 -5.21 9.18
CA ALA A 41 12.01 -6.17 10.27
C ALA A 41 12.70 -5.47 11.48
N PRO A 42 12.38 -5.86 12.73
CA PRO A 42 12.87 -5.19 13.94
C PRO A 42 14.41 -5.18 14.11
N THR A 43 15.16 -5.84 13.22
CA THR A 43 16.63 -5.86 13.21
C THR A 43 17.27 -4.74 12.39
N THR A 44 16.49 -3.96 11.62
CA THR A 44 17.00 -2.86 10.77
C THR A 44 16.44 -1.49 11.19
N SER A 45 16.36 -1.23 12.49
CA SER A 45 15.93 0.06 13.02
C SER A 45 17.07 1.09 12.99
N ARG A 46 17.33 1.68 11.83
CA ARG A 46 17.89 3.04 11.75
C ARG A 46 16.96 3.86 10.88
N GLY A 47 16.19 4.72 11.54
CA GLY A 47 15.28 5.67 10.89
C GLY A 47 16.01 6.47 9.81
N GLY A 48 15.42 6.46 8.62
CA GLY A 48 16.00 6.99 7.39
C GLY A 48 15.56 6.10 6.24
N SER A 49 15.08 6.70 5.16
CA SER A 49 14.51 6.07 3.97
C SER A 49 15.48 5.22 3.14
N SER A 50 16.34 4.42 3.79
CA SER A 50 17.43 3.66 3.16
C SER A 50 17.45 2.17 3.52
N GLY A 51 16.39 1.64 4.15
CA GLY A 51 16.01 0.24 3.98
C GLY A 51 14.97 0.22 2.85
N ALA A 52 15.25 -0.47 1.74
CA ALA A 52 14.31 -0.53 0.62
C ALA A 52 12.94 -0.97 1.13
N CYS A 53 11.95 -0.10 1.01
CA CYS A 53 10.58 -0.41 1.39
C CYS A 53 10.01 -1.35 0.33
N ALA A 54 9.73 -2.58 0.71
CA ALA A 54 9.57 -3.68 -0.25
C ALA A 54 8.33 -3.55 -1.15
N ASP A 55 7.29 -2.89 -0.67
CA ASP A 55 6.05 -2.56 -1.38
C ASP A 55 6.18 -1.30 -2.25
N GLU A 56 7.22 -0.49 -2.07
CA GLU A 56 7.44 0.78 -2.76
C GLU A 56 8.67 0.74 -3.68
N MET A 57 8.91 -0.42 -4.31
CA MET A 57 10.02 -0.64 -5.25
C MET A 57 9.52 -0.63 -6.69
N GLU A 58 10.25 0.04 -7.58
CA GLU A 58 9.98 0.08 -9.04
C GLU A 58 8.61 0.67 -9.44
N CYS A 59 8.05 1.57 -8.62
CA CYS A 59 6.69 2.12 -8.76
C CYS A 59 6.49 3.26 -9.78
N LYS A 60 7.30 3.34 -10.84
CA LYS A 60 7.29 4.49 -11.79
C LYS A 60 5.95 4.67 -12.52
N GLU A 61 5.16 3.62 -12.63
CA GLU A 61 3.83 3.67 -13.25
C GLU A 61 2.74 4.20 -12.30
N TYR A 62 3.02 4.23 -10.99
CA TYR A 62 2.04 4.57 -9.96
C TYR A 62 2.23 5.98 -9.42
N TYR A 63 3.47 6.41 -9.21
CA TYR A 63 3.78 7.77 -8.77
C TYR A 63 5.22 8.15 -9.13
N THR A 64 5.51 9.44 -9.05
CA THR A 64 6.86 10.00 -9.26
C THR A 64 7.30 10.80 -8.05
N ASP A 65 8.60 10.76 -7.73
CA ASP A 65 9.17 11.61 -6.69
C ASP A 65 9.65 12.93 -7.31
N VAL A 66 9.07 14.04 -6.84
CA VAL A 66 9.47 15.39 -7.23
C VAL A 66 9.88 16.12 -5.96
N HIS A 67 11.19 16.23 -5.72
CA HIS A 67 11.75 16.90 -4.55
C HIS A 67 11.23 16.32 -3.21
N GLY A 68 11.10 15.00 -3.10
CA GLY A 68 10.61 14.32 -1.90
C GLY A 68 9.09 14.34 -1.73
N VAL A 69 8.35 14.89 -2.70
CA VAL A 69 6.89 14.78 -2.79
C VAL A 69 6.54 13.69 -3.79
N ARG A 70 5.78 12.68 -3.33
CA ARG A 70 5.27 11.62 -4.21
C ARG A 70 4.00 12.10 -4.89
N LEU A 71 4.06 12.25 -6.21
CA LEU A 71 2.95 12.67 -7.05
C LEU A 71 2.38 11.46 -7.77
N CYS A 72 1.13 11.10 -7.47
CA CYS A 72 0.44 9.99 -8.13
C CYS A 72 0.36 10.21 -9.64
N ASP A 73 0.63 9.15 -10.41
CA ASP A 73 0.44 9.18 -11.84
C ASP A 73 -1.05 9.18 -12.15
N SER A 74 -1.55 10.31 -12.65
CA SER A 74 -2.96 10.50 -12.97
C SER A 74 -3.50 9.60 -14.09
N SER A 75 -2.64 8.94 -14.87
CA SER A 75 -3.05 8.01 -15.93
C SER A 75 -3.33 6.61 -15.40
N ASN A 76 -2.64 6.20 -14.33
CA ASN A 76 -2.71 4.85 -13.80
C ASN A 76 -3.27 4.76 -12.38
N THR A 77 -3.31 5.86 -11.64
CA THR A 77 -3.69 5.89 -10.23
C THR A 77 -4.55 7.10 -9.88
N LEU A 78 -5.15 7.03 -8.71
CA LEU A 78 -5.95 8.08 -8.11
C LEU A 78 -5.33 8.51 -6.79
N THR A 79 -5.30 9.82 -6.54
CA THR A 79 -4.79 10.38 -5.29
C THR A 79 -5.85 10.31 -4.19
N CYS A 80 -5.57 9.54 -3.15
CA CYS A 80 -6.29 9.54 -1.89
C CYS A 80 -5.72 10.61 -0.97
N ILE A 81 -6.50 11.65 -0.68
CA ILE A 81 -6.08 12.74 0.20
C ILE A 81 -6.49 12.41 1.63
N VAL A 82 -5.57 12.58 2.58
CA VAL A 82 -5.89 12.47 4.01
C VAL A 82 -6.19 13.86 4.58
N PRO A 83 -7.46 14.17 4.94
CA PRO A 83 -7.82 15.51 5.42
C PRO A 83 -7.12 15.84 6.73
N GLY A 84 -6.62 17.08 6.84
CA GLY A 84 -5.97 17.56 8.07
C GLY A 84 -4.59 16.95 8.33
N GLN A 85 -3.98 16.30 7.34
CA GLN A 85 -2.60 15.81 7.38
C GLN A 85 -1.78 16.45 6.25
N ASN A 86 -0.46 16.25 6.32
CA ASN A 86 0.45 16.67 5.27
C ASN A 86 0.40 15.67 4.09
N ARG A 87 0.70 16.17 2.88
CA ARG A 87 0.60 15.43 1.61
C ARG A 87 1.53 14.22 1.53
N ASP A 88 2.49 14.09 2.45
CA ASP A 88 3.33 12.89 2.60
C ASP A 88 2.54 11.66 3.08
N LYS A 89 1.28 11.83 3.48
CA LYS A 89 0.34 10.75 3.85
C LYS A 89 -0.69 10.44 2.79
N ASP A 90 -0.70 11.17 1.68
CA ASP A 90 -1.57 10.83 0.55
C ASP A 90 -1.18 9.44 0.01
N ARG A 91 -2.15 8.70 -0.51
CA ARG A 91 -1.95 7.39 -1.14
C ARG A 91 -2.28 7.44 -2.63
N CYS A 92 -1.61 6.61 -3.43
CA CYS A 92 -1.86 6.46 -4.86
C CYS A 92 -2.46 5.08 -5.14
N ILE A 93 -3.76 5.00 -5.34
CA ILE A 93 -4.43 3.70 -5.52
C ILE A 93 -4.73 3.44 -7.00
N HIS A 94 -4.63 2.17 -7.41
CA HIS A 94 -5.04 1.75 -8.75
C HIS A 94 -6.58 1.80 -8.88
N PRO A 95 -7.15 2.20 -10.04
CA PRO A 95 -8.60 2.28 -10.25
C PRO A 95 -9.39 1.00 -9.96
N GLN A 96 -8.74 -0.16 -9.96
CA GLN A 96 -9.38 -1.44 -9.63
C GLN A 96 -9.83 -1.56 -8.17
N TYR A 97 -9.26 -0.73 -7.28
CA TYR A 97 -9.58 -0.71 -5.86
C TYR A 97 -10.71 0.26 -5.53
N LEU A 98 -11.15 1.07 -6.50
CA LEU A 98 -12.36 1.88 -6.32
C LEU A 98 -13.60 1.00 -6.14
N CYS A 99 -14.38 1.29 -5.10
CA CYS A 99 -15.62 0.60 -4.79
C CYS A 99 -15.47 -0.93 -4.64
N ASP A 100 -14.30 -1.42 -4.19
CA ASP A 100 -14.01 -2.83 -4.00
C ASP A 100 -14.66 -3.44 -2.73
N LYS A 101 -15.20 -2.56 -1.87
CA LYS A 101 -15.77 -2.76 -0.50
C LYS A 101 -14.75 -2.56 0.63
N THR A 102 -13.65 -1.90 0.37
CA THR A 102 -12.55 -1.71 1.31
C THR A 102 -12.02 -0.31 1.17
N ASN A 103 -11.77 0.37 2.29
CA ASN A 103 -11.13 1.66 2.25
C ASN A 103 -9.62 1.48 2.05
N ASP A 104 -9.18 1.37 0.81
CA ASP A 104 -7.76 1.27 0.47
C ASP A 104 -7.08 2.66 0.52
N CYS A 105 -7.85 3.75 0.41
CA CYS A 105 -7.36 5.10 0.67
C CYS A 105 -6.92 5.34 2.13
N GLN A 106 -7.45 4.58 3.08
CA GLN A 106 -7.21 4.70 4.53
C GLN A 106 -7.46 6.11 5.11
N ASN A 107 -8.31 6.91 4.47
CA ASN A 107 -8.55 8.33 4.79
C ASN A 107 -9.89 8.61 5.47
N GLY A 108 -10.45 7.59 6.13
CA GLY A 108 -11.76 7.67 6.82
C GLY A 108 -12.95 7.37 5.90
N HIS A 109 -14.17 7.49 6.43
CA HIS A 109 -15.37 6.93 5.78
C HIS A 109 -15.97 7.81 4.67
N TYR A 110 -15.81 9.14 4.74
CA TYR A 110 -16.51 10.09 3.85
C TYR A 110 -15.68 10.56 2.66
N LEU A 111 -14.40 10.22 2.61
CA LEU A 111 -13.47 10.61 1.54
C LEU A 111 -12.75 9.40 0.94
N SER A 112 -13.17 8.18 1.28
CA SER A 112 -12.57 6.96 0.76
C SER A 112 -12.97 6.71 -0.68
N ASP A 113 -12.20 5.82 -1.31
CA ASP A 113 -12.47 5.10 -2.55
C ASP A 113 -13.77 4.30 -2.57
N GLU A 114 -14.45 4.21 -1.43
CA GLU A 114 -15.76 3.54 -1.25
C GLU A 114 -16.94 4.51 -1.15
N PHE A 115 -16.69 5.81 -1.08
CA PHE A 115 -17.75 6.80 -0.96
C PHE A 115 -18.41 7.06 -2.31
N GLY A 116 -19.74 7.15 -2.33
CA GLY A 116 -20.51 7.40 -3.56
C GLY A 116 -20.64 6.19 -4.48
N CYS A 117 -20.32 4.98 -4.01
CA CYS A 117 -20.42 3.76 -4.80
C CYS A 117 -21.84 3.15 -4.80
N ARG A 118 -22.30 2.63 -5.95
CA ARG A 118 -23.49 1.76 -6.05
C ARG A 118 -23.11 0.43 -6.69
N LYS A 119 -23.10 -0.65 -5.88
CA LYS A 119 -22.82 -2.03 -6.33
C LYS A 119 -21.49 -2.14 -7.11
N ARG A 120 -20.36 -1.82 -6.48
CA ARG A 120 -18.99 -1.88 -7.05
C ARG A 120 -18.74 -1.01 -8.28
N ARG A 121 -19.46 0.10 -8.39
CA ARG A 121 -19.26 1.11 -9.44
C ARG A 121 -19.40 2.49 -8.81
N CYS A 122 -18.54 3.41 -9.23
CA CYS A 122 -18.69 4.83 -8.93
C CYS A 122 -19.99 5.34 -9.56
N LEU A 123 -20.72 6.18 -8.84
CA LEU A 123 -21.90 6.89 -9.33
C LEU A 123 -21.54 8.19 -10.05
#